data_AF-A0A4R4YGF2-F1
#
_entry.id   AF-A0A4R4YGF2-F1
#
_cell.length_a   1.000
_cell.length_b   1.000
_cell.length_c   1.000
_cell.angle_alpha   90.00
_cell.angle_beta   90.00
_cell.angle_gamma   90.00
#
_symmetry.space_group_name_H-M   'P 1'
#
loop_
_entity.id
_entity.type
_entity.pdbx_description
1 polymer ?
#
loop_
_entity_poly.entity_id
_entity_poly.type
_entity_poly.pdbx_seq_one_letter_code
_entity_poly.pdbx_strand_id
1 'polypeptide(L)'
;MVPARPGADARSCVRRYFSRWLAGLLVFVVGVSIVEVVVPPAVASAAEPKQRDPRENPLLPGQSTPERTSPGRTDADFASLTARAGYAGSRFDPVRSKLVSRSMFVEEWANPDGTRTVRQSTVPLNVKDAAGQWQPVDTTLVPGQRSARAQAQQHVLHPSVAGRANDPAVVAAEIEGKKASLALEQAADRPVRLGAIGWLQGSGVPPAARTTVRELKKAFGLNGNLFEDL
;
A
#
# COMPACT_ATOMS: atom_id res chain seq x y z
N MET A 1 -30.67 -69.53 19.00
CA MET A 1 -31.19 -69.17 17.66
C MET A 1 -32.14 -67.99 17.86
N VAL A 2 -31.79 -66.84 17.28
CA VAL A 2 -32.55 -65.56 17.21
C VAL A 2 -33.79 -65.80 16.32
N PRO A 3 -34.98 -65.16 16.48
CA PRO A 3 -35.26 -63.69 16.53
C PRO A 3 -36.40 -63.31 17.50
N ALA A 4 -36.89 -62.09 17.68
CA ALA A 4 -36.54 -60.69 17.41
C ALA A 4 -37.42 -59.88 18.39
N ARG A 5 -37.01 -58.67 18.79
CA ARG A 5 -37.88 -57.74 19.52
C ARG A 5 -38.43 -56.67 18.58
N PRO A 6 -39.74 -56.42 18.58
CA PRO A 6 -40.31 -55.10 18.41
C PRO A 6 -40.96 -54.63 19.73
N GLY A 7 -40.98 -53.31 19.92
CA GLY A 7 -41.78 -52.64 20.94
C GLY A 7 -41.01 -51.55 21.66
N ALA A 8 -41.57 -50.39 21.94
CA ALA A 8 -42.83 -49.78 21.56
C ALA A 8 -42.72 -48.32 22.01
N ASP A 9 -43.41 -47.47 21.29
CA ASP A 9 -43.62 -46.07 21.57
C ASP A 9 -44.31 -45.79 22.92
N ALA A 10 -44.25 -44.50 23.27
CA ALA A 10 -45.27 -43.77 24.02
C ALA A 10 -45.20 -43.77 25.55
N ARG A 11 -44.07 -43.34 26.14
CA ARG A 11 -44.07 -42.68 27.47
C ARG A 11 -42.92 -41.68 27.63
N SER A 12 -43.06 -40.46 27.12
CA SER A 12 -42.28 -39.30 27.66
C SER A 12 -42.73 -37.93 27.16
N CYS A 13 -43.96 -37.82 26.64
CA CYS A 13 -44.58 -36.55 26.23
C CYS A 13 -45.06 -35.70 27.43
N VAL A 14 -44.21 -35.47 28.45
CA VAL A 14 -44.49 -34.55 29.58
C VAL A 14 -43.22 -33.85 30.11
N ARG A 15 -42.01 -34.28 29.74
CA ARG A 15 -40.75 -33.83 30.40
C ARG A 15 -39.93 -32.78 29.62
N ARG A 16 -40.57 -31.96 28.77
CA ARG A 16 -39.87 -30.90 27.99
C ARG A 16 -40.48 -29.50 28.08
N TYR A 17 -41.59 -29.31 28.79
CA TYR A 17 -42.26 -28.00 28.85
C TYR A 17 -42.04 -27.20 30.15
N PHE A 18 -41.52 -27.82 31.22
CA PHE A 18 -41.31 -27.12 32.49
C PHE A 18 -39.94 -26.41 32.65
N SER A 19 -38.97 -26.70 31.77
CA SER A 19 -37.61 -26.14 31.86
C SER A 19 -37.41 -24.84 31.08
N ARG A 20 -38.42 -24.37 30.33
CA ARG A 20 -38.32 -23.13 29.53
C ARG A 20 -38.97 -21.92 30.18
N TRP A 21 -39.69 -22.09 31.29
CA TRP A 21 -40.39 -21.01 31.98
C TRP A 21 -39.60 -20.38 33.13
N LEU A 22 -38.57 -21.05 33.67
CA LEU A 22 -37.73 -20.48 34.74
C LEU A 22 -36.56 -19.63 34.22
N ALA A 23 -36.10 -19.85 32.99
CA ALA A 23 -35.02 -19.07 32.38
C ALA A 23 -35.49 -17.72 31.79
N GLY A 24 -36.79 -17.57 31.52
CA GLY A 24 -37.36 -16.31 31.03
C GLY A 24 -37.47 -15.22 32.10
N LEU A 25 -37.61 -15.61 33.38
CA LEU A 25 -37.77 -14.64 34.47
C LEU A 25 -36.44 -14.04 34.94
N LEU A 26 -35.31 -14.75 34.77
CA LEU A 26 -33.98 -14.24 35.14
C LEU A 26 -33.47 -13.16 34.17
N VAL A 27 -33.91 -13.17 32.92
CA VAL A 27 -33.57 -12.12 31.93
C VAL A 27 -34.42 -10.86 32.15
N PHE A 28 -35.61 -10.97 32.73
CA PHE A 28 -36.47 -9.82 32.99
C PHE A 28 -36.05 -9.02 34.24
N VAL A 29 -35.42 -9.66 35.24
CA VAL A 29 -34.99 -8.98 36.49
C VAL A 29 -33.61 -8.31 36.36
N VAL A 30 -32.79 -8.68 35.37
CA VAL A 30 -31.53 -7.95 35.05
C VAL A 30 -31.78 -6.78 34.08
N GLY A 31 -32.97 -6.70 33.46
CA GLY A 31 -33.34 -5.63 32.52
C GLY A 31 -33.73 -4.28 33.16
N VAL A 32 -33.73 -4.18 34.49
CA VAL A 32 -34.05 -2.95 35.22
C VAL A 32 -32.85 -2.50 36.03
N SER A 33 -31.81 -1.98 35.36
CA SER A 33 -30.90 -1.01 35.96
C SER A 33 -29.97 -0.40 34.92
N ILE A 34 -29.81 0.92 35.04
CA ILE A 34 -28.94 1.81 34.27
C ILE A 34 -29.51 2.22 32.90
N VAL A 35 -30.64 2.92 32.91
CA VAL A 35 -30.78 4.06 31.99
C VAL A 35 -30.06 5.21 32.68
N GLU A 36 -28.76 5.34 32.45
CA GLU A 36 -28.13 6.64 32.61
C GLU A 36 -28.82 7.55 31.60
N VAL A 37 -29.66 8.44 32.11
CA VAL A 37 -30.15 9.58 31.35
C VAL A 37 -28.92 10.42 31.05
N VAL A 38 -28.27 10.13 29.92
CA VAL A 38 -27.36 11.06 29.28
C VAL A 38 -28.23 12.25 28.92
N VAL A 39 -28.31 13.22 29.83
CA VAL A 39 -28.73 14.57 29.50
C VAL A 39 -27.61 15.05 28.58
N PRO A 40 -27.79 15.14 27.25
CA PRO A 40 -26.80 15.83 26.45
C PRO A 40 -26.64 17.21 27.08
N PRO A 41 -25.41 17.72 27.29
CA PRO A 41 -25.28 19.12 27.63
C PRO A 41 -26.11 19.88 26.60
N ALA A 42 -27.00 20.75 27.07
CA ALA A 42 -27.69 21.67 26.19
C ALA A 42 -26.60 22.45 25.47
N VAL A 43 -26.22 21.96 24.28
CA VAL A 43 -25.43 22.72 23.34
C VAL A 43 -26.36 23.87 23.06
N ALA A 44 -26.06 25.05 23.62
CA ALA A 44 -26.67 26.28 23.16
C ALA A 44 -26.60 26.18 21.65
N SER A 45 -27.77 26.13 21.00
CA SER A 45 -27.84 25.97 19.56
C SER A 45 -27.07 27.16 19.00
N ALA A 46 -25.80 26.91 18.66
CA ALA A 46 -24.98 27.89 18.00
C ALA A 46 -25.71 28.06 16.68
N ALA A 47 -26.34 29.24 16.53
CA ALA A 47 -27.10 29.57 15.35
C ALA A 47 -26.30 29.10 14.14
N GLU A 48 -26.97 28.35 13.26
CA GLU A 48 -26.40 27.84 12.02
C GLU A 48 -25.55 28.94 11.38
N PRO A 49 -24.25 28.71 11.11
CA PRO A 49 -23.37 29.76 10.61
C PRO A 49 -23.89 30.20 9.26
N LYS A 50 -24.62 31.32 9.24
CA LYS A 50 -25.13 31.92 8.01
C LYS A 50 -23.93 32.29 7.16
N GLN A 51 -23.75 31.55 6.06
CA GLN A 51 -22.73 31.84 5.06
C GLN A 51 -23.03 33.23 4.49
N ARG A 52 -22.28 34.24 4.95
CA ARG A 52 -22.44 35.63 4.51
C ARG A 52 -21.61 35.82 3.25
N ASP A 53 -22.19 36.38 2.19
CA ASP A 53 -21.42 36.70 0.98
C ASP A 53 -20.28 37.65 1.38
N PRO A 54 -19.01 37.33 1.06
CA PRO A 54 -17.87 38.19 1.37
C PRO A 54 -18.02 39.64 0.89
N ARG A 55 -18.86 39.89 -0.13
CA ARG A 55 -19.18 41.23 -0.66
C ARG A 55 -20.13 42.04 0.22
N GLU A 56 -20.87 41.39 1.11
CA GLU A 56 -21.79 42.02 2.05
C GLU A 56 -21.10 42.43 3.37
N ASN A 57 -19.82 42.07 3.54
CA ASN A 57 -19.05 42.54 4.67
C ASN A 57 -18.72 44.02 4.48
N PRO A 58 -19.01 44.87 5.48
CA PRO A 58 -18.62 46.27 5.40
C PRO A 58 -17.11 46.34 5.20
N LEU A 59 -16.70 47.03 4.13
CA LEU A 59 -15.29 47.31 3.91
C LEU A 59 -14.82 48.15 5.09
N LEU A 60 -13.91 47.58 5.89
CA LEU A 60 -13.19 48.38 6.87
C LEU A 60 -12.51 49.53 6.11
N PRO A 61 -12.56 50.77 6.62
CA PRO A 61 -11.84 51.88 6.01
C PRO A 61 -10.40 51.43 5.79
N GLY A 62 -10.01 51.32 4.53
CA GLY A 62 -8.65 50.92 4.17
C GLY A 62 -7.71 51.97 4.76
N GLN A 63 -6.84 51.57 5.68
CA GLN A 63 -5.60 52.30 5.85
C GLN A 63 -4.97 52.34 4.47
N SER A 64 -4.65 53.54 3.98
CA SER A 64 -3.97 53.74 2.72
C SER A 64 -2.83 52.74 2.65
N THR A 65 -2.92 51.81 1.70
CA THR A 65 -1.82 50.90 1.39
C THR A 65 -0.60 51.80 1.21
N PRO A 66 0.45 51.69 2.05
CA PRO A 66 1.66 52.44 1.79
C PRO A 66 2.05 52.11 0.35
N GLU A 67 2.29 53.16 -0.43
CA GLU A 67 2.75 53.03 -1.81
C GLU A 67 3.81 51.94 -1.83
N ARG A 68 3.69 50.98 -2.76
CA ARG A 68 4.61 49.85 -2.84
C ARG A 68 5.99 50.43 -3.18
N THR A 69 6.71 50.87 -2.16
CA THR A 69 8.12 51.20 -2.24
C THR A 69 8.75 49.95 -2.81
N SER A 70 9.41 50.11 -3.97
CA SER A 70 10.34 49.10 -4.46
C SER A 70 11.12 48.61 -3.26
N PRO A 71 11.12 47.28 -2.95
CA PRO A 71 11.80 46.80 -1.77
C PRO A 71 13.21 47.36 -1.85
N GLY A 72 13.53 48.30 -0.95
CA GLY A 72 14.88 48.84 -0.84
C GLY A 72 15.78 47.62 -0.79
N ARG A 73 16.84 47.61 -1.61
CA ARG A 73 17.73 46.46 -1.78
C ARG A 73 18.09 45.93 -0.39
N THR A 74 17.41 44.88 0.05
CA THR A 74 17.64 44.30 1.36
C THR A 74 18.87 43.43 1.19
N ASP A 75 19.85 43.64 2.05
CA ASP A 75 21.01 42.79 2.27
C ASP A 75 20.64 41.44 2.92
N ALA A 76 19.36 41.05 2.84
CA ALA A 76 18.86 39.81 3.36
C ALA A 76 19.50 38.64 2.61
N ASP A 77 20.32 37.89 3.34
CA ASP A 77 20.93 36.66 2.88
C ASP A 77 19.89 35.53 2.94
N PHE A 78 19.28 35.25 1.79
CA PHE A 78 18.37 34.12 1.60
C PHE A 78 19.10 32.79 1.35
N ALA A 79 20.42 32.73 1.59
CA ALA A 79 21.11 31.44 1.61
C ALA A 79 20.43 30.51 2.62
N SER A 80 20.26 29.25 2.22
CA SER A 80 19.74 28.24 3.14
C SER A 80 20.61 28.17 4.39
N LEU A 81 20.02 27.91 5.54
CA LEU A 81 20.77 27.74 6.80
C LEU A 81 21.87 26.68 6.67
N THR A 82 21.65 25.67 5.82
CA THR A 82 22.65 24.65 5.47
C THR A 82 23.81 25.21 4.66
N ALA A 83 23.55 26.05 3.65
CA ALA A 83 24.58 26.71 2.87
C ALA A 83 25.42 27.65 3.74
N ARG A 84 24.77 28.41 4.65
CA ARG A 84 25.46 29.27 5.62
C ARG A 84 26.32 28.50 6.62
N ALA A 85 25.93 27.27 6.95
CA ALA A 85 26.72 26.37 7.78
C ALA A 85 27.84 25.64 6.99
N GLY A 86 28.07 25.99 5.72
CA GLY A 86 29.14 25.43 4.89
C GLY A 86 28.78 24.11 4.19
N TYR A 87 27.51 23.73 4.19
CA TYR A 87 27.06 22.46 3.61
C TYR A 87 26.30 22.71 2.31
N ALA A 88 26.97 22.36 1.21
CA ALA A 88 26.37 22.40 -0.11
C ALA A 88 25.63 21.08 -0.40
N GLY A 89 24.29 21.12 -0.40
CA GLY A 89 23.45 20.01 -0.86
C GLY A 89 22.70 19.25 0.25
N SER A 90 22.09 18.13 -0.15
CA SER A 90 21.35 17.25 0.76
C SER A 90 22.29 16.52 1.71
N ARG A 91 21.84 16.33 2.96
CA ARG A 91 22.54 15.51 3.96
C ARG A 91 22.24 14.02 3.87
N PHE A 92 21.33 13.68 2.96
CA PHE A 92 20.92 12.31 2.73
C PHE A 92 21.98 11.54 1.96
N ASP A 93 22.41 10.42 2.53
CA ASP A 93 23.26 9.43 1.89
C ASP A 93 22.51 8.09 1.90
N PRO A 94 22.15 7.51 0.74
CA PRO A 94 21.36 6.27 0.69
C PRO A 94 22.07 5.06 1.32
N VAL A 95 23.40 5.10 1.50
CA VAL A 95 24.20 4.03 2.10
C VAL A 95 24.36 4.25 3.61
N ARG A 96 24.52 5.50 4.05
CA ARG A 96 24.85 5.83 5.45
C ARG A 96 23.66 6.30 6.28
N SER A 97 22.62 6.87 5.66
CA SER A 97 21.40 7.28 6.34
C SER A 97 20.58 6.06 6.75
N LYS A 98 20.01 6.11 7.95
CA LYS A 98 19.24 5.00 8.53
C LYS A 98 17.77 5.32 8.49
N LEU A 99 16.97 4.39 7.99
CA LEU A 99 15.52 4.52 8.00
C LEU A 99 15.00 4.51 9.45
N VAL A 100 14.20 5.50 9.81
CA VAL A 100 13.61 5.70 11.14
C VAL A 100 12.13 5.30 11.13
N SER A 101 11.39 5.77 10.13
CA SER A 101 9.95 5.53 10.05
C SER A 101 9.47 5.39 8.61
N ARG A 102 8.38 4.64 8.43
CA ARG A 102 7.69 4.42 7.16
C ARG A 102 6.20 4.67 7.32
N SER A 103 5.62 5.24 6.28
CA SER A 103 4.20 5.27 6.00
C SER A 103 3.97 4.98 4.52
N MET A 104 2.72 4.93 4.09
CA MET A 104 2.38 4.67 2.69
C MET A 104 3.07 5.63 1.72
N PHE A 105 3.19 6.93 2.06
CA PHE A 105 3.68 7.97 1.15
C PHE A 105 4.95 8.66 1.62
N VAL A 106 5.43 8.34 2.83
CA VAL A 106 6.55 9.03 3.47
C VAL A 106 7.54 8.04 4.07
N GLU A 107 8.82 8.29 3.86
CA GLU A 107 9.92 7.66 4.57
C GLU A 107 10.75 8.72 5.31
N GLU A 108 11.11 8.44 6.55
CA GLU A 108 11.95 9.32 7.36
C GLU A 108 13.30 8.64 7.62
N TRP A 109 14.37 9.40 7.42
CA TRP A 109 15.74 8.93 7.51
C TRP A 109 16.52 9.78 8.51
N ALA A 110 17.30 9.15 9.37
CA ALA A 110 18.30 9.79 10.21
C ALA A 110 19.63 9.80 9.46
N ASN A 111 20.18 10.99 9.25
CA ASN A 111 21.46 11.16 8.58
C ASN A 111 22.62 11.01 9.59
N PRO A 112 23.83 10.68 9.12
CA PRO A 112 25.00 10.55 10.00
C PRO A 112 25.38 11.83 10.76
N ASP A 113 24.98 12.99 10.26
CA ASP A 113 25.22 14.30 10.89
C ASP A 113 24.16 14.69 11.95
N GLY A 114 23.25 13.77 12.28
CA GLY A 114 22.16 13.99 13.24
C GLY A 114 20.95 14.71 12.67
N THR A 115 21.00 15.19 11.43
CA THR A 115 19.82 15.76 10.75
C THR A 115 18.87 14.66 10.30
N ARG A 116 17.64 15.05 9.92
CA ARG A 116 16.65 14.12 9.36
C ARG A 116 16.29 14.51 7.94
N THR A 117 16.06 13.50 7.10
CA THR A 117 15.53 13.68 5.74
C THR A 117 14.21 12.97 5.60
N VAL A 118 13.24 13.67 5.02
CA VAL A 118 11.93 13.12 4.69
C VAL A 118 11.84 12.94 3.19
N ARG A 119 11.51 11.72 2.76
CA ARG A 119 11.14 11.42 1.36
C ARG A 119 9.63 11.32 1.28
N GLN A 120 9.02 12.20 0.51
CA GLN A 120 7.59 12.22 0.26
C GLN A 120 7.30 11.88 -1.20
N SER A 121 6.21 11.15 -1.44
CA SER A 121 5.77 10.74 -2.76
C SER A 121 4.26 10.90 -2.91
N THR A 122 3.79 11.17 -4.12
CA THR A 122 2.37 11.16 -4.47
C THR A 122 1.86 9.75 -4.78
N VAL A 123 2.75 8.81 -5.05
CA VAL A 123 2.46 7.38 -5.20
C VAL A 123 2.94 6.60 -3.98
N PRO A 124 2.29 5.48 -3.61
CA PRO A 124 2.72 4.67 -2.48
C PRO A 124 4.18 4.23 -2.60
N LEU A 125 4.97 4.47 -1.56
CA LEU A 125 6.35 3.96 -1.39
C LEU A 125 6.37 2.66 -0.58
N ASN A 126 5.42 2.54 0.35
CA ASN A 126 5.35 1.40 1.25
C ASN A 126 3.91 0.87 1.36
N VAL A 127 3.81 -0.41 1.68
CA VAL A 127 2.57 -1.17 1.83
C VAL A 127 2.68 -2.00 3.11
N LYS A 128 1.56 -2.17 3.82
CA LYS A 128 1.53 -3.08 4.97
C LYS A 128 1.46 -4.51 4.49
N ASP A 129 2.33 -5.36 5.03
CA ASP A 129 2.23 -6.81 4.84
C ASP A 129 1.10 -7.42 5.70
N ALA A 130 0.93 -8.74 5.60
CA ALA A 130 -0.07 -9.49 6.35
C ALA A 130 0.12 -9.40 7.88
N ALA A 131 1.33 -9.08 8.35
CA ALA A 131 1.64 -8.85 9.77
C ALA A 131 1.48 -7.37 10.16
N GLY A 132 1.00 -6.52 9.25
CA GLY A 132 0.80 -5.09 9.47
C GLY A 132 2.08 -4.26 9.44
N GLN A 133 3.23 -4.84 9.06
CA GLN A 133 4.51 -4.15 9.00
C GLN A 133 4.67 -3.41 7.67
N TRP A 134 5.26 -2.21 7.71
CA TRP A 134 5.50 -1.43 6.50
C TRP A 134 6.70 -1.96 5.72
N GLN A 135 6.42 -2.46 4.53
CA GLN A 135 7.41 -2.92 3.59
C GLN A 135 7.45 -2.00 2.36
N PRO A 136 8.60 -1.87 1.68
CA PRO A 136 8.68 -1.13 0.43
C PRO A 136 7.77 -1.76 -0.63
N VAL A 137 7.26 -0.96 -1.55
CA VAL A 137 6.57 -1.51 -2.71
C VAL A 137 7.56 -2.35 -3.54
N ASP A 138 7.23 -3.61 -3.76
CA ASP A 138 7.95 -4.54 -4.63
C ASP A 138 7.04 -4.97 -5.78
N THR A 139 7.40 -4.53 -6.99
CA THR A 139 6.71 -4.84 -8.25
C THR A 139 7.26 -6.08 -8.95
N THR A 140 8.23 -6.77 -8.35
CA THR A 140 8.81 -8.00 -8.89
C THR A 140 7.74 -9.07 -8.99
N LEU A 141 7.48 -9.54 -10.22
CA LEU A 141 6.53 -10.60 -10.48
C LEU A 141 7.18 -11.95 -10.19
N VAL A 142 6.62 -12.66 -9.21
CA VAL A 142 7.02 -14.04 -8.89
C VAL A 142 5.89 -15.01 -9.26
N PRO A 143 6.20 -16.21 -9.75
CA PRO A 143 5.18 -17.24 -9.95
C PRO A 143 4.44 -17.52 -8.64
N GLY A 144 3.11 -17.51 -8.68
CA GLY A 144 2.31 -17.84 -7.51
C GLY A 144 2.51 -19.31 -7.11
N GLN A 145 2.68 -19.57 -5.81
CA GLN A 145 2.87 -20.94 -5.31
C GLN A 145 1.62 -21.83 -5.52
N ARG A 146 0.44 -21.23 -5.57
CA ARG A 146 -0.86 -21.93 -5.69
C ARG A 146 -1.61 -21.65 -6.99
N SER A 147 -1.15 -20.68 -7.78
CA SER A 147 -1.79 -20.30 -9.04
C SER A 147 -0.72 -20.24 -10.12
N ALA A 148 -1.04 -20.68 -11.33
CA ALA A 148 -0.14 -20.53 -12.47
C ALA A 148 0.08 -19.06 -12.90
N ARG A 149 -0.42 -18.10 -12.12
CA ARG A 149 -0.32 -16.66 -12.38
C ARG A 149 0.86 -16.08 -11.61
N ALA A 150 1.61 -15.18 -12.24
CA ALA A 150 2.64 -14.41 -11.58
C ALA A 150 2.00 -13.24 -10.82
N GLN A 151 2.53 -12.90 -9.65
CA GLN A 151 2.00 -11.84 -8.77
C GLN A 151 3.14 -10.96 -8.27
N ALA A 152 2.88 -9.66 -8.09
CA ALA A 152 3.81 -8.80 -7.37
C ALA A 152 3.75 -9.11 -5.87
N GLN A 153 4.90 -9.13 -5.19
CA GLN A 153 4.94 -9.52 -3.78
C GLN A 153 4.33 -8.49 -2.84
N GLN A 154 4.62 -7.20 -3.04
CA GLN A 154 4.23 -6.14 -2.11
C GLN A 154 3.76 -4.91 -2.89
N HIS A 155 2.49 -4.90 -3.28
CA HIS A 155 1.92 -3.80 -4.05
C HIS A 155 0.44 -3.61 -3.72
N VAL A 156 0.01 -2.37 -3.53
CA VAL A 156 -1.36 -2.00 -3.11
C VAL A 156 -2.44 -2.57 -4.04
N LEU A 157 -2.15 -2.61 -5.35
CA LEU A 157 -3.07 -3.11 -6.38
C LEU A 157 -3.00 -4.63 -6.61
N HIS A 158 -2.21 -5.37 -5.84
CA HIS A 158 -2.00 -6.83 -6.00
C HIS A 158 -2.01 -7.31 -7.48
N PRO A 159 -1.17 -6.72 -8.36
CA PRO A 159 -1.22 -7.04 -9.77
C PRO A 159 -0.82 -8.49 -10.02
N SER A 160 -1.52 -9.13 -10.95
CA SER A 160 -1.24 -10.49 -11.38
C SER A 160 -1.26 -10.60 -12.91
N VAL A 161 -0.38 -11.44 -13.43
CA VAL A 161 -0.28 -11.77 -14.85
C VAL A 161 -0.55 -13.25 -15.02
N ALA A 162 -1.41 -13.59 -15.97
CA ALA A 162 -1.75 -14.97 -16.27
C ALA A 162 -0.54 -15.77 -16.74
N GLY A 163 -0.55 -17.07 -16.47
CA GLY A 163 0.48 -17.99 -16.98
C GLY A 163 0.41 -18.21 -18.49
N ARG A 164 -0.68 -17.79 -19.15
CA ARG A 164 -0.98 -18.07 -20.56
C ARG A 164 -1.73 -16.90 -21.21
N ALA A 165 -1.57 -16.74 -22.51
CA ALA A 165 -2.13 -15.63 -23.29
C ALA A 165 -3.64 -15.74 -23.55
N ASN A 166 -4.21 -16.96 -23.55
CA ASN A 166 -5.64 -17.22 -23.73
C ASN A 166 -6.44 -17.17 -22.42
N ASP A 167 -5.83 -16.71 -21.32
CA ASP A 167 -6.53 -16.53 -20.06
C ASP A 167 -7.53 -15.36 -20.17
N PRO A 168 -8.78 -15.52 -19.67
CA PRO A 168 -9.81 -14.48 -19.74
C PRO A 168 -9.48 -13.23 -18.91
N ALA A 169 -8.41 -13.26 -18.11
CA ALA A 169 -7.88 -12.12 -17.39
C ALA A 169 -6.35 -12.16 -17.50
N VAL A 170 -5.77 -11.90 -18.67
CA VAL A 170 -4.31 -11.89 -18.88
C VAL A 170 -3.59 -11.00 -17.88
N VAL A 171 -4.12 -9.81 -17.60
CA VAL A 171 -3.65 -8.94 -16.51
C VAL A 171 -4.83 -8.65 -15.61
N ALA A 172 -4.61 -8.73 -14.29
CA ALA A 172 -5.61 -8.34 -13.31
C ALA A 172 -4.97 -7.56 -12.16
N ALA A 173 -5.71 -6.61 -11.62
CA ALA A 173 -5.36 -5.87 -10.42
C ALA A 173 -6.55 -5.84 -9.48
N GLU A 174 -6.28 -5.77 -8.19
CA GLU A 174 -7.27 -5.76 -7.13
C GLU A 174 -6.95 -4.70 -6.09
N ILE A 175 -7.95 -3.88 -5.74
CA ILE A 175 -7.86 -2.91 -4.65
C ILE A 175 -9.15 -2.97 -3.84
N GLU A 176 -9.03 -3.12 -2.52
CA GLU A 176 -10.20 -3.15 -1.61
C GLU A 176 -11.29 -4.15 -2.05
N GLY A 177 -10.87 -5.33 -2.54
CA GLY A 177 -11.78 -6.38 -3.03
C GLY A 177 -12.42 -6.09 -4.40
N LYS A 178 -12.11 -4.95 -5.03
CA LYS A 178 -12.54 -4.61 -6.39
C LYS A 178 -11.49 -5.03 -7.40
N LYS A 179 -11.91 -5.82 -8.38
CA LYS A 179 -11.02 -6.36 -9.41
C LYS A 179 -11.26 -5.70 -10.76
N ALA A 180 -10.18 -5.32 -11.43
CA ALA A 180 -10.17 -4.96 -12.83
C ALA A 180 -9.27 -5.94 -13.60
N SER A 181 -9.64 -6.30 -14.82
CA SER A 181 -8.86 -7.20 -15.66
C SER A 181 -8.92 -6.86 -17.13
N LEU A 182 -7.85 -7.20 -17.83
CA LEU A 182 -7.73 -7.11 -19.28
C LEU A 182 -7.54 -8.51 -19.85
N ALA A 183 -8.26 -8.79 -20.94
CA ALA A 183 -8.18 -10.04 -21.69
C ALA A 183 -7.66 -9.77 -23.10
N LEU A 184 -7.11 -10.81 -23.73
CA LEU A 184 -6.80 -10.79 -25.16
C LEU A 184 -7.84 -11.61 -25.90
N GLU A 185 -8.57 -10.98 -26.81
CA GLU A 185 -9.56 -11.65 -27.64
C GLU A 185 -8.88 -12.59 -28.65
N GLN A 186 -9.42 -13.79 -28.82
CA GLN A 186 -8.93 -14.80 -29.79
C GLN A 186 -7.43 -15.16 -29.64
N ALA A 187 -6.85 -14.95 -28.46
CA ALA A 187 -5.45 -15.24 -28.23
C ALA A 187 -5.16 -16.75 -28.34
N ALA A 188 -4.11 -17.09 -29.09
CA ALA A 188 -3.60 -18.44 -29.16
C ALA A 188 -3.01 -18.88 -27.82
N ASP A 189 -3.03 -20.18 -27.57
CA ASP A 189 -2.52 -20.75 -26.33
C ASP A 189 -0.98 -20.66 -26.26
N ARG A 190 -0.47 -19.63 -25.59
CA ARG A 190 0.96 -19.34 -25.46
C ARG A 190 1.34 -19.10 -24.00
N PRO A 191 2.43 -19.71 -23.49
CA PRO A 191 2.88 -19.50 -22.12
C PRO A 191 3.47 -18.10 -21.93
N VAL A 192 3.29 -17.54 -20.73
CA VAL A 192 3.92 -16.29 -20.31
C VAL A 192 5.44 -16.45 -20.20
N ARG A 193 6.18 -15.42 -20.59
CA ARG A 193 7.62 -15.32 -20.35
C ARG A 193 7.85 -14.18 -19.36
N LEU A 194 8.24 -14.52 -18.14
CA LEU A 194 8.71 -13.53 -17.18
C LEU A 194 10.16 -13.20 -17.54
N GLY A 195 10.38 -12.03 -18.10
CA GLY A 195 11.72 -11.49 -18.25
C GLY A 195 12.22 -11.06 -16.88
N ALA A 196 13.44 -11.44 -16.51
CA ALA A 196 14.16 -10.74 -15.46
C ALA A 196 14.53 -9.34 -16.00
N ILE A 197 13.61 -8.38 -15.86
CA ILE A 197 13.88 -7.00 -16.30
C ILE A 197 14.71 -6.34 -15.20
N GLY A 198 16.03 -6.45 -15.32
CA GLY A 198 16.96 -5.58 -14.61
C GLY A 198 16.84 -4.17 -15.20
N TRP A 199 16.09 -3.29 -14.54
CA TRP A 199 16.12 -1.88 -14.86
C TRP A 199 17.47 -1.27 -14.43
N LEU A 200 17.91 -0.34 -15.27
CA LEU A 200 19.10 0.50 -15.18
C LEU A 200 19.31 1.08 -13.76
N GLN A 201 20.16 0.44 -12.96
CA GLN A 201 20.86 1.07 -11.86
C GLN A 201 22.32 1.20 -12.27
N GLY A 202 22.82 2.44 -12.29
CA GLY A 202 24.17 2.78 -12.73
C GLY A 202 25.25 1.98 -12.01
N SER A 203 26.36 1.77 -12.75
CA SER A 203 27.67 1.31 -12.29
C SER A 203 27.70 0.01 -11.48
N GLY A 204 28.02 -1.10 -12.14
CA GLY A 204 28.50 -2.31 -11.48
C GLY A 204 28.24 -3.57 -12.28
N VAL A 205 29.22 -3.98 -13.07
CA VAL A 205 29.28 -5.33 -13.66
C VAL A 205 29.22 -6.37 -12.53
N PRO A 206 28.24 -7.30 -12.48
CA PRO A 206 28.35 -8.46 -11.62
C PRO A 206 29.37 -9.44 -12.22
N PRO A 207 30.47 -9.79 -11.52
CA PRO A 207 31.46 -10.73 -12.03
C PRO A 207 30.95 -12.17 -11.82
N ALA A 208 30.02 -12.65 -12.64
CA ALA A 208 29.70 -14.09 -12.69
C ALA A 208 28.91 -14.50 -13.95
N ALA A 209 29.44 -14.23 -15.13
CA ALA A 209 29.08 -14.98 -16.34
C ALA A 209 30.22 -14.93 -17.36
N ARG A 210 31.40 -15.44 -16.99
CA ARG A 210 32.41 -15.78 -17.99
C ARG A 210 31.98 -17.06 -18.70
N THR A 211 30.98 -16.97 -19.57
CA THR A 211 30.78 -17.98 -20.61
C THR A 211 31.91 -17.77 -21.60
N THR A 212 32.95 -18.59 -21.47
CA THR A 212 34.12 -18.58 -22.35
C THR A 212 33.70 -18.67 -23.82
N VAL A 213 34.34 -17.88 -24.68
CA VAL A 213 34.16 -17.85 -26.16
C VAL A 213 34.20 -19.25 -26.81
N ARG A 214 34.85 -20.22 -26.13
CA ARG A 214 34.92 -21.63 -26.54
C ARG A 214 33.55 -22.36 -26.50
N GLU A 215 32.66 -22.00 -25.57
CA GLU A 215 31.30 -22.57 -25.47
C GLU A 215 30.39 -22.03 -26.58
N LEU A 216 30.51 -20.73 -26.90
CA LEU A 216 29.74 -20.09 -27.98
C LEU A 216 30.14 -20.58 -29.38
N LYS A 217 31.43 -20.85 -29.64
CA LYS A 217 31.87 -21.44 -30.92
C LYS A 217 31.30 -22.84 -31.14
N LYS A 218 31.11 -23.63 -30.08
CA LYS A 218 30.58 -24.99 -30.16
C LYS A 218 29.06 -25.01 -30.36
N ALA A 219 28.33 -24.06 -29.77
CA ALA A 219 26.89 -23.93 -29.95
C ALA A 219 26.48 -23.42 -31.35
N PHE A 220 27.32 -22.64 -32.00
CA PHE A 220 26.99 -21.99 -33.28
C PHE A 220 27.76 -22.49 -34.51
N GLY A 221 28.69 -23.44 -34.37
CA GLY A 221 29.38 -24.06 -35.51
C GLY A 221 30.18 -23.08 -36.38
N LEU A 222 30.60 -21.95 -35.83
CA LEU A 222 31.31 -20.89 -36.58
C LEU A 222 32.81 -21.19 -36.63
N ASN A 223 33.26 -21.78 -37.73
CA ASN A 223 34.68 -21.93 -38.07
C ASN A 223 35.14 -20.70 -38.88
N GLY A 224 35.69 -19.70 -38.20
CA GLY A 224 36.35 -18.57 -38.85
C GLY A 224 36.88 -17.56 -37.83
N ASN A 225 38.16 -17.20 -37.94
CA ASN A 225 38.79 -16.16 -37.15
C ASN A 225 38.54 -14.81 -37.83
N LEU A 226 37.56 -14.07 -37.33
CA LEU A 226 37.37 -12.66 -37.64
C LEU A 226 37.33 -11.93 -36.29
N PHE A 227 38.02 -10.81 -36.18
CA PHE A 227 38.26 -9.99 -34.98
C PHE A 227 39.51 -10.35 -34.15
N GLU A 228 40.67 -10.20 -34.77
CA GLU A 228 41.71 -9.32 -34.18
C GLU A 228 41.60 -7.98 -34.95
N ASP A 229 41.85 -6.87 -34.25
CA ASP A 229 41.66 -5.45 -34.63
C ASP A 229 40.22 -4.91 -34.56
N LEU A 230 39.79 -4.56 -33.33
CA LEU A 230 39.52 -3.19 -32.87
C LEU A 230 39.02 -3.19 -31.41
#